data_AF-A0A496VYB1-F1
#
_entry.id   AF-A0A496VYB1-F1
#
_cell.length_a   1.000
_cell.length_b   1.000
_cell.length_c   1.000
_cell.angle_alpha   90.00
_cell.angle_beta   90.00
_cell.angle_gamma   90.00
#
_symmetry.space_group_name_H-M   'P 1'
#
loop_
_entity.id
_entity.type
_entity.pdbx_description
1 polymer ?
#
loop_
_entity_poly.entity_id
_entity_poly.type
_entity_poly.pdbx_seq_one_letter_code
_entity_poly.pdbx_strand_id
1 'polypeptide(L)'
;PSETLRQIGGVGGALAGKAEDIYQGLSAAKKRVARRAFLKLIQLGEGTKDTRRRVKMRDLVAHGENENIVHAILSQFAQPDARLVTLSKDKQDHKTAEVTHEALLENWHTLKDWLADSREDLRFEHRLNDAINNWQSQHQAVGLLWRSPDLELLHKYYQQAHQDMTAVQVGFYQASARKQRQTQWLKRVTISVLVGLTVASAIGFYLISIERKKAQEAEQKTIIAMELKNKALQAEKKANEAALIAQQERNKAKESEQLARKAFKIATESEFRDRLFDGSEGPEMIRIPAGRFQMGNIQNNQGKWEKPVHWVTIETFAISRYEVTFAEYGYFIEKTGRKTLNNKNWVPRNHPMIKVSLHDTGGGERENWSRNNHPVTNISWRDAVAYADWLSQQTGHKYRLPTEAEWEYAARAGTETSRYWGNDPDKACTYANVKDKTLQGKDLSGIHNCIDGYAYTAPVGRFIPNAFGLFDMLGNVWEWTCSEYSEYPGKEKQCVAKESTNLRMIRGGSWGNSPMYNKVTVRSRFQYDYKGDTVGFRLVRVVF
;
A
#
# COMPACT_ATOMS: atom_id res chain seq x y z
N PRO A 1 -55.19 -15.72 -110.26
CA PRO A 1 -55.59 -15.09 -108.98
C PRO A 1 -55.30 -15.95 -107.73
N SER A 2 -55.65 -17.24 -107.75
CA SER A 2 -55.40 -18.19 -106.64
C SER A 2 -53.91 -18.57 -106.46
N GLU A 3 -53.11 -18.54 -107.53
CA GLU A 3 -51.68 -18.87 -107.52
C GLU A 3 -50.82 -17.75 -106.90
N THR A 4 -51.16 -16.49 -107.21
CA THR A 4 -50.53 -15.28 -106.60
C THR A 4 -50.82 -15.21 -105.10
N LEU A 5 -52.02 -15.61 -104.66
CA LEU A 5 -52.40 -15.68 -103.24
C LEU A 5 -51.63 -16.77 -102.47
N ARG A 6 -51.17 -17.86 -103.12
CA ARG A 6 -50.33 -18.88 -102.46
C ARG A 6 -48.88 -18.44 -102.30
N GLN A 7 -48.34 -17.65 -103.24
CA GLN A 7 -46.96 -17.13 -103.14
C GLN A 7 -46.80 -16.03 -102.07
N ILE A 8 -47.86 -15.33 -101.70
CA ILE A 8 -47.85 -14.27 -100.67
C ILE A 8 -48.39 -14.72 -99.30
N GLY A 9 -48.49 -16.03 -99.03
CA GLY A 9 -48.90 -16.55 -97.72
C GLY A 9 -50.41 -16.52 -97.43
N GLY A 10 -51.26 -16.54 -98.47
CA GLY A 10 -52.72 -16.50 -98.34
C GLY A 10 -53.26 -15.14 -97.88
N VAL A 11 -54.50 -15.11 -97.40
CA VAL A 11 -55.14 -13.87 -96.90
C VAL A 11 -54.36 -13.29 -95.71
N GLY A 12 -53.75 -14.13 -94.87
CA GLY A 12 -52.94 -13.69 -93.73
C GLY A 12 -51.64 -12.99 -94.12
N GLY A 13 -50.91 -13.53 -95.10
CA GLY A 13 -49.67 -12.90 -95.59
C GLY A 13 -49.92 -11.62 -96.40
N ALA A 14 -51.02 -11.52 -97.15
CA ALA A 14 -51.42 -10.28 -97.81
C ALA A 14 -51.75 -9.15 -96.81
N LEU A 15 -52.44 -9.48 -95.70
CA LEU A 15 -52.71 -8.53 -94.62
C LEU A 15 -51.42 -8.10 -93.90
N ALA A 16 -50.50 -9.03 -93.65
CA ALA A 16 -49.21 -8.75 -93.04
C ALA A 16 -48.32 -7.85 -93.94
N GLY A 17 -48.27 -8.11 -95.24
CA GLY A 17 -47.55 -7.27 -96.21
C GLY A 17 -48.10 -5.84 -96.23
N LYS A 18 -49.43 -5.69 -96.27
CA LYS A 18 -50.08 -4.37 -96.20
C LYS A 18 -49.81 -3.65 -94.86
N ALA A 19 -49.78 -4.38 -93.75
CA ALA A 19 -49.43 -3.82 -92.44
C ALA A 19 -47.97 -3.32 -92.42
N GLU A 20 -47.06 -4.10 -93.00
CA GLU A 20 -45.65 -3.75 -93.13
C GLU A 20 -45.46 -2.51 -94.03
N ASP A 21 -46.13 -2.44 -95.17
CA ASP A 21 -46.06 -1.28 -96.08
C ASP A 21 -46.51 0.01 -95.41
N ILE A 22 -47.67 -0.02 -94.72
CA ILE A 22 -48.17 1.14 -93.96
C ILE A 22 -47.17 1.51 -92.87
N TYR A 23 -46.68 0.54 -92.11
CA TYR A 23 -45.72 0.78 -91.05
C TYR A 23 -44.41 1.38 -91.56
N GLN A 24 -43.86 0.85 -92.66
CA GLN A 24 -42.59 1.31 -93.23
C GLN A 24 -42.70 2.74 -93.79
N GLY A 25 -43.86 3.14 -94.30
CA GLY A 25 -44.17 4.50 -94.73
C GLY A 25 -44.28 5.54 -93.60
N LEU A 26 -44.33 5.13 -92.34
CA LEU A 26 -44.36 6.05 -91.20
C LEU A 26 -42.98 6.65 -90.89
N SER A 27 -42.95 7.93 -90.50
CA SER A 27 -41.76 8.55 -89.90
C SER A 27 -41.34 7.82 -88.61
N ALA A 28 -40.06 7.89 -88.20
CA ALA A 28 -39.55 7.23 -86.99
C ALA A 28 -40.38 7.51 -85.71
N ALA A 29 -40.83 8.75 -85.51
CA ALA A 29 -41.69 9.09 -84.37
C ALA A 29 -43.06 8.38 -84.43
N LYS A 30 -43.69 8.35 -85.61
CA LYS A 30 -44.96 7.65 -85.85
C LYS A 30 -44.81 6.11 -85.76
N LYS A 31 -43.67 5.56 -86.20
CA LYS A 31 -43.34 4.13 -86.06
C LYS A 31 -43.33 3.69 -84.59
N ARG A 32 -42.70 4.47 -83.71
CA ARG A 32 -42.71 4.21 -82.25
C ARG A 32 -44.13 4.19 -81.67
N VAL A 33 -44.96 5.18 -82.02
CA VAL A 33 -46.35 5.24 -81.55
C VAL A 33 -47.17 4.06 -82.09
N ALA A 34 -46.99 3.70 -83.37
CA ALA A 34 -47.63 2.54 -83.97
C ALA A 34 -47.20 1.24 -83.27
N ARG A 35 -45.89 1.01 -83.09
CA ARG A 35 -45.34 -0.15 -82.37
C ARG A 35 -45.93 -0.29 -80.98
N ARG A 36 -45.91 0.79 -80.18
CA ARG A 36 -46.48 0.80 -78.83
C ARG A 36 -47.98 0.49 -78.86
N ALA A 37 -48.73 1.12 -79.76
CA ALA A 37 -50.17 0.91 -79.87
C ALA A 37 -50.49 -0.56 -80.23
N PHE A 38 -49.81 -1.13 -81.23
CA PHE A 38 -50.00 -2.52 -81.61
C PHE A 38 -49.66 -3.49 -80.48
N LEU A 39 -48.55 -3.30 -79.77
CA LEU A 39 -48.20 -4.13 -78.61
C LEU A 39 -49.29 -4.12 -77.53
N LYS A 40 -49.89 -2.96 -77.25
CA LYS A 40 -50.98 -2.84 -76.25
C LYS A 40 -52.30 -3.45 -76.72
N LEU A 41 -52.52 -3.56 -78.02
CA LEU A 41 -53.70 -4.20 -78.61
C LEU A 41 -53.63 -5.74 -78.58
N ILE A 42 -52.54 -6.32 -78.08
CA ILE A 42 -52.38 -7.77 -77.93
C ILE A 42 -52.45 -8.16 -76.45
N GLN A 43 -53.20 -9.22 -76.16
CA GLN A 43 -53.21 -9.92 -74.90
C GLN A 43 -52.24 -11.10 -74.98
N LEU A 44 -51.22 -11.09 -74.13
CA LEU A 44 -50.22 -12.16 -74.07
C LEU A 44 -50.83 -13.45 -73.54
N GLY A 45 -50.56 -14.57 -74.22
CA GLY A 45 -50.88 -15.91 -73.74
C GLY A 45 -49.81 -16.45 -72.79
N GLU A 46 -50.20 -17.10 -71.70
CA GLU A 46 -49.28 -17.81 -70.81
C GLU A 46 -49.26 -19.29 -71.18
N GLY A 47 -48.35 -19.66 -72.09
CA GLY A 47 -48.31 -21.02 -72.67
C GLY A 47 -49.40 -21.28 -73.72
N THR A 48 -50.21 -20.26 -74.03
CA THR A 48 -51.21 -20.25 -75.10
C THR A 48 -50.84 -19.21 -76.18
N LYS A 49 -51.55 -19.23 -77.31
CA LYS A 49 -51.35 -18.23 -78.37
C LYS A 49 -51.74 -16.83 -77.88
N ASP A 50 -51.00 -15.82 -78.34
CA ASP A 50 -51.33 -14.42 -78.08
C ASP A 50 -52.62 -14.06 -78.84
N THR A 51 -53.50 -13.29 -78.20
CA THR A 51 -54.82 -12.95 -78.73
C THR A 51 -54.96 -11.43 -78.85
N ARG A 52 -55.90 -10.96 -79.66
CA ARG A 52 -56.20 -9.52 -79.72
C ARG A 52 -57.00 -9.09 -78.48
N ARG A 53 -56.83 -7.84 -78.07
CA ARG A 53 -57.65 -7.17 -77.05
C ARG A 53 -58.12 -5.81 -77.53
N ARG A 54 -59.29 -5.43 -77.04
CA ARG A 54 -59.82 -4.08 -77.20
C ARG A 54 -59.25 -3.17 -76.11
N VAL A 55 -58.73 -2.02 -76.52
CA VAL A 55 -58.13 -1.03 -75.61
C VAL A 55 -58.75 0.34 -75.84
N LYS A 56 -58.96 1.10 -74.77
CA LYS A 56 -59.43 2.48 -74.87
C LYS A 56 -58.31 3.36 -75.44
N MET A 57 -58.65 4.29 -76.32
CA MET A 57 -57.67 5.13 -77.01
C MET A 57 -56.75 5.85 -76.02
N ARG A 58 -57.31 6.38 -74.93
CA ARG A 58 -56.56 7.02 -73.83
C ARG A 58 -55.47 6.14 -73.17
N ASP A 59 -55.62 4.82 -73.20
CA ASP A 59 -54.67 3.88 -72.58
C ASP A 59 -53.50 3.53 -73.55
N LEU A 60 -53.63 3.92 -74.82
CA LEU A 60 -52.59 3.82 -75.86
C LEU A 60 -51.71 5.08 -75.94
N VAL A 61 -52.14 6.16 -75.28
CA VAL A 61 -51.48 7.47 -75.26
C VAL A 61 -50.45 7.48 -74.14
N ALA A 62 -49.18 7.71 -74.50
CA ALA A 62 -48.15 7.93 -73.51
C ALA A 62 -48.24 9.34 -72.90
N HIS A 63 -47.63 9.51 -71.73
CA HIS A 63 -47.63 10.79 -71.02
C HIS A 63 -46.98 11.89 -71.88
N GLY A 64 -47.68 13.01 -72.08
CA GLY A 64 -47.22 14.12 -72.91
C GLY A 64 -47.58 14.00 -74.40
N GLU A 65 -48.20 12.89 -74.82
CA GLU A 65 -48.74 12.74 -76.18
C GLU A 65 -50.22 13.15 -76.27
N ASN A 66 -50.66 13.50 -77.48
CA ASN A 66 -52.04 13.86 -77.76
C ASN A 66 -52.80 12.65 -78.35
N GLU A 67 -53.96 12.34 -77.79
CA GLU A 67 -54.86 11.27 -78.24
C GLU A 67 -55.15 11.33 -79.75
N ASN A 68 -55.27 12.55 -80.31
CA ASN A 68 -55.55 12.76 -81.72
C ASN A 68 -54.41 12.24 -82.62
N ILE A 69 -53.15 12.30 -82.16
CA ILE A 69 -51.99 11.82 -82.92
C ILE A 69 -52.03 10.29 -83.00
N VAL A 70 -52.28 9.61 -81.87
CA VAL A 70 -52.40 8.15 -81.82
C VAL A 70 -53.57 7.69 -82.68
N HIS A 71 -54.72 8.37 -82.58
CA HIS A 71 -55.89 8.10 -83.41
C HIS A 71 -55.59 8.28 -84.91
N ALA A 72 -54.92 9.37 -85.30
CA ALA A 72 -54.57 9.63 -86.70
C ALA A 72 -53.60 8.58 -87.27
N ILE A 73 -52.67 8.07 -86.45
CA ILE A 73 -51.78 6.99 -86.85
C ILE A 73 -52.56 5.69 -87.02
N LEU A 74 -53.37 5.30 -86.03
CA LEU A 74 -54.19 4.08 -86.12
C LEU A 74 -55.25 4.15 -87.23
N SER A 75 -55.72 5.35 -87.58
CA SER A 75 -56.66 5.55 -88.68
C SER A 75 -56.08 5.16 -90.04
N GLN A 76 -54.75 5.25 -90.24
CA GLN A 76 -54.08 4.76 -91.45
C GLN A 76 -54.16 3.24 -91.57
N PHE A 77 -54.11 2.52 -90.43
CA PHE A 77 -54.32 1.06 -90.38
C PHE A 77 -55.81 0.67 -90.43
N ALA A 78 -56.72 1.62 -90.23
CA ALA A 78 -58.17 1.41 -90.25
C ALA A 78 -58.85 1.79 -91.58
N GLN A 79 -58.07 2.22 -92.59
CA GLN A 79 -58.62 2.62 -93.89
C GLN A 79 -59.40 1.46 -94.55
N PRO A 80 -60.46 1.74 -95.35
CA PRO A 80 -61.33 0.71 -95.92
C PRO A 80 -60.63 -0.34 -96.79
N ASP A 81 -59.47 0.00 -97.35
CA ASP A 81 -58.60 -0.86 -98.18
C ASP A 81 -57.63 -1.72 -97.35
N ALA A 82 -57.32 -1.33 -96.12
CA ALA A 82 -56.39 -2.05 -95.23
C ALA A 82 -57.13 -2.88 -94.15
N ARG A 83 -58.09 -2.26 -93.44
CA ARG A 83 -58.89 -2.87 -92.35
C ARG A 83 -58.08 -3.73 -91.36
N LEU A 84 -56.92 -3.24 -90.93
CA LEU A 84 -56.01 -3.94 -90.02
C LEU A 84 -56.32 -3.65 -88.55
N VAL A 85 -56.83 -2.44 -88.27
CA VAL A 85 -57.29 -1.99 -86.95
C VAL A 85 -58.74 -1.55 -87.05
N THR A 86 -59.57 -2.00 -86.12
CA THR A 86 -60.94 -1.55 -85.95
C THR A 86 -60.98 -0.44 -84.92
N LEU A 87 -61.42 0.76 -85.33
CA LEU A 87 -61.71 1.88 -84.44
C LEU A 87 -63.22 1.91 -84.17
N SER A 88 -63.61 1.81 -82.90
CA SER A 88 -65.02 1.80 -82.49
C SER A 88 -65.26 2.62 -81.22
N LYS A 89 -66.52 2.89 -80.88
CA LYS A 89 -66.87 3.51 -79.59
C LYS A 89 -67.47 2.47 -78.64
N ASP A 90 -67.10 2.54 -77.37
CA ASP A 90 -67.69 1.70 -76.32
C ASP A 90 -69.08 2.22 -75.90
N LYS A 91 -69.75 1.47 -75.00
CA LYS A 91 -71.09 1.83 -74.47
C LYS A 91 -71.13 3.16 -73.72
N GLN A 92 -69.97 3.74 -73.41
CA GLN A 92 -69.80 5.00 -72.68
C GLN A 92 -69.25 6.10 -73.62
N ASP A 93 -69.36 5.91 -74.94
CA ASP A 93 -68.87 6.79 -76.00
C ASP A 93 -67.33 6.97 -76.05
N HIS A 94 -66.55 6.14 -75.34
CA HIS A 94 -65.09 6.19 -75.42
C HIS A 94 -64.59 5.53 -76.70
N LYS A 95 -63.62 6.18 -77.36
CA LYS A 95 -62.91 5.60 -78.52
C LYS A 95 -62.09 4.38 -78.07
N THR A 96 -62.18 3.31 -78.84
CA THR A 96 -61.45 2.05 -78.64
C THR A 96 -60.82 1.59 -79.93
N ALA A 97 -59.71 0.88 -79.81
CA ALA A 97 -59.01 0.24 -80.91
C ALA A 97 -58.86 -1.27 -80.63
N GLU A 98 -58.86 -2.06 -81.69
CA GLU A 98 -58.68 -3.52 -81.66
C GLU A 98 -58.07 -3.98 -82.98
N VAL A 99 -57.18 -4.96 -82.98
CA VAL A 99 -56.68 -5.57 -84.22
C VAL A 99 -57.82 -6.35 -84.90
N THR A 100 -58.06 -6.12 -86.20
CA THR A 100 -59.26 -6.63 -86.89
C THR A 100 -59.20 -8.15 -87.11
N HIS A 101 -58.01 -8.72 -87.35
CA HIS A 101 -57.81 -10.15 -87.62
C HIS A 101 -56.61 -10.73 -86.87
N GLU A 102 -56.79 -11.90 -86.23
CA GLU A 102 -55.71 -12.61 -85.54
C GLU A 102 -54.60 -13.09 -86.47
N ALA A 103 -54.91 -13.23 -87.77
CA ALA A 103 -53.92 -13.56 -88.80
C ALA A 103 -52.73 -12.59 -88.84
N LEU A 104 -52.90 -11.33 -88.38
CA LEU A 104 -51.79 -10.38 -88.26
C LEU A 104 -50.76 -10.79 -87.21
N LEU A 105 -51.20 -11.36 -86.08
CA LEU A 105 -50.30 -11.83 -85.03
C LEU A 105 -49.47 -13.03 -85.51
N GLU A 106 -50.04 -13.86 -86.40
CA GLU A 106 -49.37 -15.05 -86.91
C GLU A 106 -48.45 -14.77 -88.11
N ASN A 107 -48.77 -13.78 -88.94
CA ASN A 107 -48.08 -13.58 -90.23
C ASN A 107 -47.26 -12.29 -90.32
N TRP A 108 -47.43 -11.33 -89.40
CA TRP A 108 -46.63 -10.10 -89.40
C TRP A 108 -45.37 -10.26 -88.55
N HIS A 109 -44.24 -10.57 -89.21
CA HIS A 109 -42.95 -10.82 -88.56
C HIS A 109 -42.50 -9.67 -87.64
N THR A 110 -42.64 -8.43 -88.10
CA THR A 110 -42.26 -7.24 -87.32
C THR A 110 -43.02 -7.15 -85.99
N LEU A 111 -44.32 -7.46 -85.98
CA LEU A 111 -45.11 -7.50 -84.74
C LEU A 111 -44.70 -8.67 -83.83
N LYS A 112 -44.37 -9.83 -84.40
CA LYS A 112 -43.88 -10.99 -83.65
C LYS A 112 -42.56 -10.69 -82.94
N ASP A 113 -41.62 -10.05 -83.63
CA ASP A 113 -40.33 -9.66 -83.04
C ASP A 113 -40.54 -8.66 -81.90
N TRP A 114 -41.44 -7.68 -82.08
CA TRP A 114 -41.78 -6.76 -81.00
C TRP A 114 -42.37 -7.46 -79.77
N LEU A 115 -43.26 -8.42 -79.98
CA LEU A 115 -43.89 -9.19 -78.91
C LEU A 115 -42.89 -10.09 -78.19
N ALA A 116 -41.94 -10.69 -78.92
CA ALA A 116 -40.87 -11.52 -78.35
C ALA A 116 -39.93 -10.67 -77.49
N ASP A 117 -39.46 -9.53 -78.02
CA ASP A 117 -38.51 -8.64 -77.35
C ASP A 117 -39.11 -7.95 -76.11
N SER A 118 -40.42 -7.69 -76.12
CA SER A 118 -41.09 -6.89 -75.07
C SER A 118 -41.90 -7.73 -74.10
N ARG A 119 -41.81 -9.07 -74.15
CA ARG A 119 -42.73 -9.97 -73.42
C ARG A 119 -42.68 -9.79 -71.90
N GLU A 120 -41.48 -9.64 -71.33
CA GLU A 120 -41.31 -9.42 -69.89
C GLU A 120 -41.81 -8.03 -69.47
N ASP A 121 -41.50 -7.01 -70.26
CA ASP A 121 -41.95 -5.64 -70.01
C ASP A 121 -43.47 -5.51 -70.07
N LEU A 122 -44.12 -6.19 -71.01
CA LEU A 122 -45.58 -6.23 -71.12
C LEU A 122 -46.23 -6.97 -69.95
N ARG A 123 -45.62 -8.05 -69.45
CA ARG A 123 -46.07 -8.73 -68.22
C ARG A 123 -45.97 -7.82 -67.00
N PHE A 124 -44.84 -7.12 -66.87
CA PHE A 124 -44.64 -6.16 -65.80
C PHE A 124 -45.63 -4.99 -65.90
N GLU A 125 -45.86 -4.46 -67.10
CA GLU A 125 -46.83 -3.40 -67.35
C GLU A 125 -48.25 -3.86 -67.00
N HIS A 126 -48.60 -5.12 -67.28
CA HIS A 126 -49.89 -5.68 -66.87
C HIS A 126 -50.06 -5.70 -65.35
N ARG A 127 -49.07 -6.23 -64.62
CA ARG A 127 -49.04 -6.23 -63.15
C ARG A 127 -49.09 -4.79 -62.58
N LEU A 128 -48.38 -3.86 -63.21
CA LEU A 128 -48.40 -2.44 -62.84
C LEU A 128 -49.80 -1.85 -63.03
N ASN A 129 -50.46 -2.14 -64.15
CA ASN A 129 -51.81 -1.65 -64.43
C ASN A 129 -52.83 -2.23 -63.45
N ASP A 130 -52.72 -3.50 -63.06
CA ASP A 130 -53.60 -4.10 -62.05
C ASP A 130 -53.42 -3.43 -60.68
N ALA A 131 -52.17 -3.16 -60.29
CA ALA A 131 -51.86 -2.43 -59.05
C ALA A 131 -52.40 -0.99 -59.10
N ILE A 132 -52.28 -0.31 -60.24
CA ILE A 132 -52.81 1.04 -60.46
C ILE A 132 -54.32 1.06 -60.41
N ASN A 133 -54.99 0.09 -61.05
CA ASN A 133 -56.45 -0.01 -61.06
C ASN A 133 -56.97 -0.19 -59.63
N ASN A 134 -56.33 -1.06 -58.85
CA ASN A 134 -56.66 -1.25 -57.43
C ASN A 134 -56.36 0.01 -56.60
N TRP A 135 -55.25 0.71 -56.88
CA TRP A 135 -54.92 1.96 -56.20
C TRP A 135 -55.93 3.07 -56.49
N GLN A 136 -56.38 3.21 -57.75
CA GLN A 136 -57.38 4.19 -58.14
C GLN A 136 -58.77 3.86 -57.58
N SER A 137 -59.19 2.58 -57.59
CA SER A 137 -60.49 2.18 -57.04
C SER A 137 -60.58 2.43 -55.53
N GLN A 138 -59.46 2.38 -54.83
CA GLN A 138 -59.35 2.70 -53.41
C GLN A 138 -58.95 4.15 -53.13
N HIS A 139 -59.37 5.10 -53.98
CA HIS A 139 -59.15 6.54 -53.79
C HIS A 139 -57.69 6.92 -53.56
N GLN A 140 -56.77 6.25 -54.27
CA GLN A 140 -55.33 6.47 -54.17
C GLN A 140 -54.73 6.19 -52.78
N ALA A 141 -55.28 5.19 -52.07
CA ALA A 141 -54.80 4.78 -50.75
C ALA A 141 -53.28 4.53 -50.71
N VAL A 142 -52.61 5.20 -49.78
CA VAL A 142 -51.14 5.15 -49.59
C VAL A 142 -50.62 3.74 -49.29
N GLY A 143 -51.47 2.86 -48.73
CA GLY A 143 -51.12 1.48 -48.40
C GLY A 143 -50.88 0.58 -49.62
N LEU A 144 -51.40 0.95 -50.79
CA LEU A 144 -51.31 0.17 -52.04
C LEU A 144 -50.13 0.59 -52.92
N LEU A 145 -49.44 1.66 -52.56
CA LEU A 145 -48.23 2.10 -53.25
C LEU A 145 -47.12 1.06 -53.07
N TRP A 146 -46.42 0.74 -54.16
CA TRP A 146 -45.35 -0.24 -54.12
C TRP A 146 -44.18 0.23 -53.26
N ARG A 147 -43.57 -0.72 -52.58
CA ARG A 147 -42.36 -0.55 -51.76
C ARG A 147 -41.26 -1.43 -52.35
N SER A 148 -40.03 -1.30 -51.86
CA SER A 148 -38.97 -2.25 -52.22
C SER A 148 -39.41 -3.69 -51.85
N PRO A 149 -39.25 -4.69 -52.73
CA PRO A 149 -38.47 -4.65 -53.99
C PRO A 149 -39.24 -4.16 -55.23
N ASP A 150 -40.57 -4.20 -55.24
CA ASP A 150 -41.38 -3.88 -56.44
C ASP A 150 -41.20 -2.43 -56.94
N LEU A 151 -40.98 -1.47 -56.03
CA LEU A 151 -40.66 -0.09 -56.40
C LEU A 151 -39.30 0.02 -57.12
N GLU A 152 -38.35 -0.87 -56.85
CA GLU A 152 -37.04 -0.86 -57.52
C GLU A 152 -37.18 -1.38 -58.96
N LEU A 153 -38.00 -2.43 -59.15
CA LEU A 153 -38.39 -2.91 -60.48
C LEU A 153 -39.15 -1.83 -61.27
N LEU A 154 -40.09 -1.13 -60.61
CA LEU A 154 -40.81 0.00 -61.22
C LEU A 154 -39.90 1.17 -61.55
N HIS A 155 -38.90 1.46 -60.71
CA HIS A 155 -37.90 2.47 -61.01
C HIS A 155 -37.09 2.10 -62.24
N LYS A 156 -36.62 0.85 -62.34
CA LYS A 156 -35.88 0.34 -63.51
C LYS A 156 -36.71 0.46 -64.79
N TYR A 157 -37.98 0.02 -64.74
CA TYR A 157 -38.91 0.15 -65.85
C TYR A 157 -39.16 1.61 -66.24
N TYR A 158 -39.36 2.50 -65.26
CA TYR A 158 -39.49 3.94 -65.51
C TYR A 158 -38.26 4.51 -66.23
N GLN A 159 -37.04 4.18 -65.80
CA GLN A 159 -35.82 4.66 -66.47
C GLN A 159 -35.76 4.21 -67.93
N GLN A 160 -36.15 2.96 -68.22
CA GLN A 160 -36.08 2.38 -69.56
C GLN A 160 -37.21 2.84 -70.49
N ALA A 161 -38.44 2.99 -69.98
CA ALA A 161 -39.65 3.13 -70.79
C ALA A 161 -40.54 4.34 -70.43
N HIS A 162 -40.07 5.33 -69.65
CA HIS A 162 -40.90 6.47 -69.21
C HIS A 162 -41.63 7.21 -70.34
N GLN A 163 -41.04 7.27 -71.55
CA GLN A 163 -41.64 7.94 -72.70
C GLN A 163 -42.87 7.22 -73.25
N ASP A 164 -43.03 5.94 -72.93
CA ASP A 164 -44.13 5.09 -73.40
C ASP A 164 -45.17 4.79 -72.30
N MET A 165 -44.89 5.21 -71.06
CA MET A 165 -45.79 5.07 -69.91
C MET A 165 -46.95 6.07 -69.98
N THR A 166 -48.12 5.68 -69.46
CA THR A 166 -49.28 6.58 -69.35
C THR A 166 -49.11 7.56 -68.19
N ALA A 167 -49.85 8.67 -68.20
CA ALA A 167 -49.83 9.67 -67.13
C ALA A 167 -50.15 9.06 -65.74
N VAL A 168 -51.03 8.05 -65.71
CA VAL A 168 -51.42 7.36 -64.46
C VAL A 168 -50.27 6.50 -63.93
N GLN A 169 -49.56 5.78 -64.81
CA GLN A 169 -48.41 4.98 -64.44
C GLN A 169 -47.27 5.83 -63.87
N VAL A 170 -46.98 6.97 -64.51
CA VAL A 170 -46.00 7.96 -64.01
C VAL A 170 -46.42 8.49 -62.63
N GLY A 171 -47.70 8.82 -62.46
CA GLY A 171 -48.25 9.29 -61.17
C GLY A 171 -48.11 8.25 -60.04
N PHE A 172 -48.39 6.98 -60.32
CA PHE A 172 -48.23 5.89 -59.36
C PHE A 172 -46.78 5.68 -58.91
N TYR A 173 -45.85 5.72 -59.87
CA TYR A 173 -44.41 5.65 -59.57
C TYR A 173 -43.97 6.84 -58.69
N GLN A 174 -44.34 8.06 -59.05
CA GLN A 174 -43.98 9.26 -58.28
C GLN A 174 -44.54 9.21 -56.85
N ALA A 175 -45.79 8.79 -56.68
CA ALA A 175 -46.41 8.62 -55.37
C ALA A 175 -45.67 7.55 -54.53
N SER A 176 -45.38 6.40 -55.11
CA SER A 176 -44.65 5.30 -54.47
C SER A 176 -43.23 5.74 -54.06
N ALA A 177 -42.51 6.42 -54.96
CA ALA A 177 -41.17 6.95 -54.71
C ALA A 177 -41.15 8.04 -53.62
N ARG A 178 -42.16 8.91 -53.57
CA ARG A 178 -42.29 9.93 -52.51
C ARG A 178 -42.52 9.28 -51.14
N LYS A 179 -43.39 8.27 -51.06
CA LYS A 179 -43.68 7.56 -49.81
C LYS A 179 -42.47 6.79 -49.28
N GLN A 180 -41.70 6.14 -50.15
CA GLN A 180 -40.46 5.47 -49.78
C GLN A 180 -39.43 6.45 -49.23
N ARG A 181 -39.22 7.61 -49.90
CA ARG A 181 -38.31 8.66 -49.43
C ARG A 181 -38.71 9.22 -48.07
N GLN A 182 -40.00 9.50 -47.84
CA GLN A 182 -40.50 9.95 -46.54
C GLN A 182 -40.24 8.92 -45.43
N THR A 183 -40.46 7.64 -45.72
CA THR A 183 -40.26 6.56 -44.72
C THR A 183 -38.78 6.41 -44.36
N GLN A 184 -37.89 6.48 -45.35
CA GLN A 184 -36.43 6.42 -45.12
C GLN A 184 -35.91 7.66 -44.40
N TRP A 185 -36.42 8.85 -44.74
CA TRP A 185 -36.08 10.09 -44.04
C TRP A 185 -36.52 10.06 -42.58
N LEU A 186 -37.76 9.65 -42.29
CA LEU A 186 -38.26 9.50 -40.91
C LEU A 186 -37.38 8.54 -40.10
N LYS A 187 -37.03 7.36 -40.66
CA LYS A 187 -36.13 6.41 -39.99
C LYS A 187 -34.78 7.04 -39.65
N ARG A 188 -34.16 7.78 -40.58
CA ARG A 188 -32.88 8.45 -40.33
C ARG A 188 -32.99 9.51 -39.24
N VAL A 189 -34.03 10.34 -39.27
CA VAL A 189 -34.26 11.37 -38.24
C VAL A 189 -34.47 10.73 -36.86
N THR A 190 -35.31 9.69 -36.76
CA THR A 190 -35.55 9.00 -35.49
C THR A 190 -34.24 8.43 -34.91
N ILE A 191 -33.42 7.78 -35.73
CA ILE A 191 -32.12 7.24 -35.29
C ILE A 191 -31.19 8.38 -34.83
N SER A 192 -31.09 9.47 -35.59
CA SER A 192 -30.24 10.60 -35.22
C SER A 192 -30.66 11.25 -33.90
N VAL A 193 -31.97 11.40 -33.64
CA VAL A 193 -32.48 11.92 -32.36
C VAL A 193 -32.14 10.98 -31.21
N LEU A 194 -32.30 9.66 -31.41
CA LEU A 194 -32.02 8.66 -30.38
C LEU A 194 -30.54 8.63 -30.00
N VAL A 195 -29.64 8.74 -30.98
CA VAL A 195 -28.19 8.87 -30.76
C VAL A 195 -27.84 10.20 -30.07
N GLY A 196 -28.49 11.31 -30.44
CA GLY A 196 -28.28 12.60 -29.78
C GLY A 196 -28.66 12.55 -28.29
N LEU A 197 -29.80 11.93 -27.96
CA LEU A 197 -30.27 11.78 -26.58
C LEU A 197 -29.36 10.88 -25.73
N THR A 198 -28.82 9.80 -26.29
CA THR A 198 -27.90 8.93 -25.56
C THR A 198 -26.57 9.62 -25.29
N VAL A 199 -26.03 10.37 -26.26
CA VAL A 199 -24.80 11.16 -26.08
C VAL A 199 -25.03 12.27 -25.03
N ALA A 200 -26.13 13.02 -25.12
CA ALA A 200 -26.45 14.05 -24.14
C ALA A 200 -26.61 13.48 -22.72
N SER A 201 -27.25 12.31 -22.59
CA SER A 201 -27.38 11.61 -21.31
C SER A 201 -26.01 11.17 -20.76
N ALA A 202 -25.14 10.60 -21.60
CA ALA A 202 -23.79 10.21 -21.21
C ALA A 202 -22.94 11.40 -20.76
N ILE A 203 -23.02 12.54 -21.46
CA ILE A 203 -22.35 13.78 -21.07
C ILE A 203 -22.89 14.29 -19.73
N GLY A 204 -24.21 14.28 -19.53
CA GLY A 204 -24.84 14.65 -18.25
C GLY A 204 -24.35 13.79 -17.08
N PHE A 205 -24.34 12.46 -17.25
CA PHE A 205 -23.79 11.52 -16.26
C PHE A 205 -22.31 11.79 -15.97
N TYR A 206 -21.51 12.07 -17.02
CA TYR A 206 -20.09 12.38 -16.88
C TYR A 206 -19.87 13.67 -16.08
N LEU A 207 -20.59 14.75 -16.37
CA LEU A 207 -20.49 16.02 -15.64
C LEU A 207 -20.90 15.86 -14.16
N ILE A 208 -22.01 15.16 -13.88
CA ILE A 208 -22.44 14.86 -12.50
C ILE A 208 -21.37 14.04 -11.77
N SER A 209 -20.71 13.10 -12.45
CA SER A 209 -19.64 12.30 -11.85
C SER A 209 -18.41 13.13 -11.46
N ILE A 210 -18.08 14.17 -12.23
CA ILE A 210 -16.98 15.10 -11.92
C ILE A 210 -17.31 15.91 -10.66
N GLU A 211 -18.52 16.46 -10.54
CA GLU A 211 -18.92 17.21 -9.36
C GLU A 211 -18.91 16.33 -8.10
N ARG A 212 -19.40 15.09 -8.19
CA ARG A 212 -19.34 14.12 -7.09
C ARG A 212 -17.91 13.83 -6.66
N LYS A 213 -16.98 13.61 -7.61
CA LYS A 213 -15.56 13.39 -7.30
C LYS A 213 -14.94 14.60 -6.58
N LYS A 214 -15.22 15.82 -7.06
CA LYS A 214 -14.73 17.05 -6.42
C LYS A 214 -15.27 17.22 -4.99
N ALA A 215 -16.53 16.90 -4.75
CA ALA A 215 -17.14 16.96 -3.43
C ALA A 215 -16.50 15.95 -2.46
N GLN A 216 -16.28 14.70 -2.91
CA GLN A 216 -15.60 13.67 -2.12
C GLN A 216 -14.16 14.03 -1.78
N GLU A 217 -13.40 14.58 -2.73
CA GLU A 217 -12.03 15.05 -2.48
C GLU A 217 -11.99 16.20 -1.47
N ALA A 218 -12.96 17.12 -1.51
CA ALA A 218 -13.06 18.20 -0.54
C ALA A 218 -13.36 17.68 0.87
N GLU A 219 -14.32 16.77 1.00
CA GLU A 219 -14.66 16.12 2.28
C GLU A 219 -13.45 15.35 2.84
N GLN A 220 -12.77 14.55 2.01
CA GLN A 220 -11.61 13.77 2.42
C GLN A 220 -10.44 14.67 2.87
N LYS A 221 -10.21 15.81 2.20
CA LYS A 221 -9.21 16.80 2.64
C LYS A 221 -9.56 17.37 4.01
N THR A 222 -10.83 17.64 4.31
CA THR A 222 -11.24 18.15 5.63
C THR A 222 -11.04 17.11 6.74
N ILE A 223 -11.34 15.83 6.48
CA ILE A 223 -11.13 14.74 7.44
C ILE A 223 -9.63 14.60 7.76
N ILE A 224 -8.78 14.57 6.74
CA ILE A 224 -7.32 14.47 6.91
C ILE A 224 -6.79 15.66 7.70
N ALA A 225 -7.24 16.88 7.39
CA ALA A 225 -6.83 18.08 8.12
C ALA A 225 -7.25 18.05 9.60
N MET A 226 -8.46 17.56 9.90
CA MET A 226 -8.94 17.40 11.27
C MET A 226 -8.15 16.32 12.03
N GLU A 227 -7.81 15.21 11.37
CA GLU A 227 -7.00 14.14 11.95
C GLU A 227 -5.57 14.62 12.27
N LEU A 228 -4.94 15.35 11.34
CA LEU A 228 -3.62 15.95 11.55
C LEU A 228 -3.64 16.95 12.71
N LYS A 229 -4.68 17.79 12.80
CA LYS A 229 -4.86 18.72 13.92
C LYS A 229 -5.01 17.99 15.26
N ASN A 230 -5.80 16.92 15.31
CA ASN A 230 -5.96 16.11 16.52
C ASN A 230 -4.66 15.42 16.93
N LYS A 231 -3.91 14.88 15.96
CA LYS A 231 -2.58 14.29 16.20
C LYS A 231 -1.60 15.32 16.75
N ALA A 232 -1.58 16.54 16.19
CA ALA A 232 -0.75 17.63 16.69
C ALA A 232 -1.10 18.02 18.13
N LEU A 233 -2.40 18.16 18.45
CA LEU A 233 -2.86 18.47 19.81
C LEU A 233 -2.50 17.36 20.80
N GLN A 234 -2.61 16.08 20.41
CA GLN A 234 -2.19 14.97 21.24
C GLN A 234 -0.67 14.96 21.47
N ALA A 235 0.12 15.28 20.44
CA ALA A 235 1.57 15.39 20.57
C ALA A 235 1.97 16.53 21.52
N GLU A 236 1.30 17.68 21.43
CA GLU A 236 1.52 18.82 22.32
C GLU A 236 1.16 18.49 23.78
N LYS A 237 0.02 17.83 24.02
CA LYS A 237 -0.35 17.37 25.38
C LYS A 237 0.70 16.42 25.96
N LYS A 238 1.15 15.43 25.19
CA LYS A 238 2.19 14.49 25.62
C LYS A 238 3.51 15.19 25.89
N ALA A 239 3.88 16.17 25.06
CA ALA A 239 5.10 16.97 25.27
C ALA A 239 5.02 17.78 26.56
N ASN A 240 3.87 18.40 26.85
CA ASN A 240 3.64 19.15 28.08
C ASN A 240 3.65 18.25 29.33
N GLU A 241 3.03 17.07 29.27
CA GLU A 241 3.09 16.07 30.35
C GLU A 241 4.52 15.59 30.60
N ALA A 242 5.26 15.28 29.53
CA ALA A 242 6.66 14.87 29.63
C ALA A 242 7.54 15.98 30.22
N ALA A 243 7.32 17.24 29.83
CA ALA A 243 8.02 18.39 30.38
C ALA A 243 7.73 18.59 31.87
N LEU A 244 6.46 18.39 32.30
CA LEU A 244 6.08 18.46 33.71
C LEU A 244 6.77 17.37 34.54
N ILE A 245 6.78 16.12 34.05
CA ILE A 245 7.47 14.99 34.70
C ILE A 245 8.97 15.29 34.81
N ALA A 246 9.60 15.72 33.72
CA ALA A 246 11.02 16.07 33.72
C ALA A 246 11.34 17.20 34.71
N GLN A 247 10.44 18.19 34.85
CA GLN A 247 10.60 19.26 35.83
C GLN A 247 10.47 18.74 37.28
N GLN A 248 9.51 17.85 37.54
CA GLN A 248 9.36 17.23 38.86
C GLN A 248 10.58 16.39 39.23
N GLU A 249 11.11 15.60 38.30
CA GLU A 249 12.33 14.81 38.51
C GLU A 249 13.55 15.70 38.76
N ARG A 250 13.71 16.81 38.01
CA ARG A 250 14.76 17.80 38.26
C ARG A 250 14.65 18.42 39.65
N ASN A 251 13.44 18.73 40.11
CA ASN A 251 13.24 19.28 41.44
C ASN A 251 13.60 18.26 42.53
N LYS A 252 13.17 17.00 42.38
CA LYS A 252 13.55 15.90 43.27
C LYS A 252 15.07 15.67 43.28
N ALA A 253 15.72 15.73 42.11
CA ALA A 253 17.16 15.57 41.99
C ALA A 253 17.93 16.71 42.68
N LYS A 254 17.45 17.96 42.58
CA LYS A 254 18.03 19.10 43.31
C LYS A 254 17.88 18.94 44.82
N GLU A 255 16.72 18.48 45.29
CA GLU A 255 16.48 18.22 46.71
C GLU A 255 17.37 17.09 47.22
N SER A 256 17.50 16.00 46.46
CA SER A 256 18.41 14.89 46.79
C SER A 256 19.88 15.31 46.74
N GLU A 257 20.27 16.19 45.82
CA GLU A 257 21.62 16.75 45.76
C GLU A 257 21.91 17.62 46.99
N GLN A 258 20.94 18.41 47.44
CA GLN A 258 21.09 19.24 48.63
C GLN A 258 21.18 18.39 49.92
N LEU A 259 20.38 17.33 50.02
CA LEU A 259 20.46 16.31 51.06
C LEU A 259 21.81 15.58 51.02
N ALA A 260 22.28 15.18 49.83
CA ALA A 260 23.56 14.53 49.64
C ALA A 260 24.73 15.44 49.99
N ARG A 261 24.68 16.74 49.67
CA ARG A 261 25.71 17.72 50.08
C ARG A 261 25.74 17.90 51.60
N LYS A 262 24.58 17.93 52.25
CA LYS A 262 24.49 18.02 53.72
C LYS A 262 25.00 16.74 54.38
N ALA A 263 24.65 15.57 53.83
CA ALA A 263 25.16 14.27 54.28
C ALA A 263 26.67 14.14 54.05
N PHE A 264 27.18 14.57 52.90
CA PHE A 264 28.61 14.58 52.58
C PHE A 264 29.39 15.47 53.55
N LYS A 265 28.88 16.67 53.88
CA LYS A 265 29.50 17.54 54.87
C LYS A 265 29.58 16.90 56.27
N ILE A 266 28.52 16.19 56.67
CA ILE A 266 28.49 15.42 57.94
C ILE A 266 29.47 14.22 57.86
N ALA A 267 29.56 13.57 56.70
CA ALA A 267 30.45 12.44 56.47
C ALA A 267 31.93 12.85 56.53
N THR A 268 32.31 14.00 55.96
CA THR A 268 33.69 14.54 56.02
C THR A 268 34.13 14.93 57.43
N GLU A 269 33.21 15.30 58.32
CA GLU A 269 33.50 15.57 59.74
C GLU A 269 33.62 14.27 60.57
N SER A 270 33.47 13.10 59.94
CA SER A 270 33.43 11.78 60.56
C SER A 270 34.51 10.80 60.08
N GLU A 271 35.46 11.31 59.29
CA GLU A 271 36.63 10.58 58.77
C GLU A 271 37.69 10.43 59.87
N PHE A 272 38.26 9.25 60.02
CA PHE A 272 39.37 9.01 60.96
C PHE A 272 40.23 7.81 60.55
N ARG A 273 41.44 7.75 61.09
CA ARG A 273 42.33 6.57 61.02
C ARG A 273 42.69 6.17 62.45
N ASP A 274 42.50 4.90 62.77
CA ASP A 274 43.04 4.36 64.02
C ASP A 274 44.54 4.16 63.86
N ARG A 275 45.30 4.42 64.93
CA ARG A 275 46.74 4.14 64.95
C ARG A 275 46.99 2.69 65.34
N LEU A 276 47.96 2.09 64.67
CA LEU A 276 48.50 0.77 65.00
C LEU A 276 49.51 0.92 66.15
N PHE A 277 49.91 -0.21 66.75
CA PHE A 277 50.82 -0.25 67.90
C PHE A 277 52.16 0.46 67.65
N ASP A 278 52.68 0.43 66.42
CA ASP A 278 53.93 1.10 66.04
C ASP A 278 53.75 2.54 65.54
N GLY A 279 52.55 3.11 65.73
CA GLY A 279 52.23 4.50 65.39
C GLY A 279 51.88 4.73 63.92
N SER A 280 52.00 3.71 63.06
CA SER A 280 51.47 3.77 61.69
C SER A 280 49.93 3.88 61.69
N GLU A 281 49.37 4.32 60.56
CA GLU A 281 47.92 4.51 60.43
C GLU A 281 47.25 3.31 59.77
N GLY A 282 46.07 2.97 60.27
CA GLY A 282 45.20 1.98 59.66
C GLY A 282 44.45 2.52 58.44
N PRO A 283 43.55 1.70 57.87
CA PRO A 283 42.67 2.14 56.81
C PRO A 283 41.83 3.35 57.24
N GLU A 284 41.54 4.21 56.26
CA GLU A 284 40.65 5.36 56.47
C GLU A 284 39.23 4.88 56.70
N MET A 285 38.64 5.31 57.80
CA MET A 285 37.31 4.92 58.23
C MET A 285 36.38 6.12 58.16
N ILE A 286 35.12 5.88 57.83
CA ILE A 286 34.06 6.88 57.86
C ILE A 286 32.88 6.36 58.68
N ARG A 287 32.28 7.22 59.51
CA ARG A 287 31.13 6.85 60.33
C ARG A 287 29.85 6.84 59.49
N ILE A 288 29.16 5.71 59.52
CA ILE A 288 27.87 5.52 58.88
C ILE A 288 26.76 5.64 59.93
N PRO A 289 25.78 6.54 59.76
CA PRO A 289 24.73 6.76 60.75
C PRO A 289 23.75 5.58 60.80
N ALA A 290 23.24 5.29 62.01
CA ALA A 290 22.12 4.38 62.17
C ALA A 290 20.92 4.80 61.30
N GLY A 291 20.20 3.82 60.79
CA GLY A 291 19.05 4.07 59.94
C GLY A 291 18.30 2.81 59.55
N ARG A 292 17.27 2.98 58.73
CA ARG A 292 16.43 1.89 58.24
C ARG A 292 16.25 2.05 56.74
N PHE A 293 16.41 0.95 56.00
CA PHE A 293 16.30 0.97 54.53
C PHE A 293 15.62 -0.28 54.00
N GLN A 294 15.16 -0.22 52.75
CA GLN A 294 14.68 -1.38 52.02
C GLN A 294 15.85 -2.09 51.33
N MET A 295 16.12 -3.33 51.74
CA MET A 295 17.15 -4.18 51.17
C MET A 295 16.57 -5.04 50.03
N GLY A 296 17.33 -5.19 48.94
CA GLY A 296 16.91 -5.93 47.74
C GLY A 296 16.45 -5.02 46.58
N ASN A 297 15.95 -5.62 45.50
CA ASN A 297 15.63 -4.90 44.27
C ASN A 297 14.32 -4.10 44.35
N ILE A 298 14.39 -2.87 44.88
CA ILE A 298 13.24 -1.94 45.05
C ILE A 298 12.60 -1.55 43.70
N GLN A 299 13.38 -1.51 42.61
CA GLN A 299 12.92 -0.93 41.34
C GLN A 299 11.79 -1.72 40.68
N ASN A 300 11.86 -3.05 40.73
CA ASN A 300 10.82 -3.90 40.16
C ASN A 300 10.57 -5.18 40.96
N ASN A 301 11.25 -5.36 42.10
CA ASN A 301 11.20 -6.57 42.90
C ASN A 301 11.38 -7.80 42.02
N GLN A 302 12.38 -7.80 41.11
CA GLN A 302 12.76 -8.90 40.21
C GLN A 302 14.18 -9.39 40.51
N GLY A 303 14.56 -10.56 39.97
CA GLY A 303 15.82 -11.24 40.27
C GLY A 303 15.66 -12.28 41.37
N LYS A 304 16.05 -13.52 41.11
CA LYS A 304 15.82 -14.66 42.02
C LYS A 304 16.43 -14.45 43.41
N TRP A 305 17.59 -13.78 43.45
CA TRP A 305 18.41 -13.67 44.66
C TRP A 305 18.36 -12.29 45.31
N GLU A 306 17.70 -11.32 44.67
CA GLU A 306 17.58 -9.93 45.14
C GLU A 306 16.23 -9.67 45.83
N LYS A 307 15.50 -10.75 46.14
CA LYS A 307 14.15 -10.77 46.70
C LYS A 307 14.07 -11.58 48.00
N PRO A 308 13.01 -11.35 48.80
CA PRO A 308 12.07 -10.23 48.69
C PRO A 308 12.70 -8.91 49.13
N VAL A 309 12.16 -7.80 48.63
CA VAL A 309 12.44 -6.48 49.23
C VAL A 309 11.91 -6.49 50.66
N HIS A 310 12.75 -6.15 51.63
CA HIS A 310 12.39 -6.16 53.05
C HIS A 310 13.11 -5.05 53.81
N TRP A 311 12.54 -4.63 54.94
CA TRP A 311 13.12 -3.59 55.77
C TRP A 311 14.24 -4.13 56.66
N VAL A 312 15.37 -3.43 56.67
CA VAL A 312 16.51 -3.71 57.56
C VAL A 312 16.86 -2.45 58.35
N THR A 313 17.08 -2.62 59.65
CA THR A 313 17.59 -1.58 60.55
C THR A 313 19.08 -1.80 60.76
N ILE A 314 19.86 -0.73 60.62
CA ILE A 314 21.31 -0.71 60.75
C ILE A 314 21.66 0.23 61.91
N GLU A 315 22.52 -0.23 62.81
CA GLU A 315 23.08 0.60 63.88
C GLU A 315 24.22 1.48 63.34
N THR A 316 24.70 2.43 64.13
CA THR A 316 25.87 3.24 63.74
C THR A 316 27.10 2.35 63.74
N PHE A 317 27.91 2.44 62.68
CA PHE A 317 29.20 1.75 62.56
C PHE A 317 30.17 2.62 61.78
N ALA A 318 31.44 2.25 61.71
CA ALA A 318 32.38 2.84 60.78
C ALA A 318 32.77 1.82 59.72
N ILE A 319 32.93 2.24 58.47
CA ILE A 319 33.37 1.38 57.37
C ILE A 319 34.56 2.03 56.66
N SER A 320 35.45 1.22 56.12
CA SER A 320 36.60 1.76 55.39
C SER A 320 36.11 2.48 54.15
N ARG A 321 36.61 3.71 53.99
CA ARG A 321 36.22 4.63 52.93
C ARG A 321 36.49 4.04 51.54
N TYR A 322 37.57 3.29 51.47
CA TYR A 322 38.09 2.59 50.31
C TYR A 322 38.08 1.07 50.55
N GLU A 323 38.21 0.32 49.47
CA GLU A 323 38.67 -1.07 49.51
C GLU A 323 40.07 -1.13 50.15
N VAL A 324 40.40 -2.20 50.89
CA VAL A 324 41.74 -2.34 51.49
C VAL A 324 42.77 -2.44 50.37
N THR A 325 43.82 -1.64 50.48
CA THR A 325 44.82 -1.49 49.42
C THR A 325 45.95 -2.52 49.52
N PHE A 326 46.74 -2.66 48.44
CA PHE A 326 47.95 -3.47 48.47
C PHE A 326 49.00 -2.98 49.48
N ALA A 327 49.10 -1.68 49.75
CA ALA A 327 50.00 -1.15 50.78
C ALA A 327 49.56 -1.58 52.18
N GLU A 328 48.29 -1.35 52.52
CA GLU A 328 47.73 -1.67 53.83
C GLU A 328 47.79 -3.17 54.12
N TYR A 329 47.45 -4.01 53.14
CA TYR A 329 47.55 -5.46 53.29
C TYR A 329 49.01 -5.95 53.26
N GLY A 330 49.86 -5.33 52.45
CA GLY A 330 51.30 -5.64 52.38
C GLY A 330 51.98 -5.42 53.73
N TYR A 331 51.60 -4.36 54.44
CA TYR A 331 52.07 -4.08 55.79
C TYR A 331 51.72 -5.17 56.79
N PHE A 332 50.50 -5.70 56.74
CA PHE A 332 50.09 -6.86 57.54
C PHE A 332 50.95 -8.09 57.26
N ILE A 333 51.21 -8.39 55.98
CA ILE A 333 52.04 -9.54 55.60
C ILE A 333 53.47 -9.37 56.11
N GLU A 334 54.04 -8.18 55.99
CA GLU A 334 55.36 -7.85 56.50
C GLU A 334 55.45 -8.06 58.02
N LYS A 335 54.48 -7.52 58.78
CA LYS A 335 54.50 -7.57 60.25
C LYS A 335 54.20 -8.93 60.83
N THR A 336 53.41 -9.75 60.14
CA THR A 336 53.02 -11.07 60.65
C THR A 336 53.85 -12.21 60.10
N GLY A 337 54.63 -11.97 59.04
CA GLY A 337 55.32 -13.03 58.29
C GLY A 337 54.36 -14.06 57.68
N ARG A 338 53.06 -13.75 57.60
CA ARG A 338 52.03 -14.68 57.15
C ARG A 338 52.28 -15.03 55.68
N LYS A 339 52.59 -16.30 55.43
CA LYS A 339 52.62 -16.82 54.06
C LYS A 339 51.19 -16.83 53.54
N THR A 340 50.88 -16.00 52.55
CA THR A 340 49.72 -16.29 51.72
C THR A 340 49.94 -17.69 51.12
N LEU A 341 48.91 -18.54 51.08
CA LEU A 341 49.02 -19.98 50.74
C LEU A 341 49.67 -20.30 49.37
N ASN A 342 50.14 -19.32 48.62
CA ASN A 342 51.24 -19.49 47.69
C ASN A 342 51.83 -18.10 47.39
N ASN A 343 53.10 -17.87 47.73
CA ASN A 343 53.82 -16.65 47.33
C ASN A 343 53.89 -16.49 45.78
N LYS A 344 53.53 -17.55 45.03
CA LYS A 344 53.35 -17.54 43.56
C LYS A 344 52.03 -16.91 43.08
N ASN A 345 51.01 -16.81 43.96
CA ASN A 345 49.71 -16.21 43.66
C ASN A 345 49.61 -14.77 44.17
N TRP A 346 50.63 -14.28 44.90
CA TRP A 346 50.82 -12.85 45.01
C TRP A 346 51.13 -12.35 43.61
N VAL A 347 50.17 -11.63 43.01
CA VAL A 347 50.24 -11.07 41.66
C VAL A 347 51.69 -10.60 41.39
N PRO A 348 52.46 -11.30 40.53
CA PRO A 348 53.87 -10.98 40.30
C PRO A 348 54.00 -9.55 39.79
N ARG A 349 55.11 -8.83 40.07
CA ARG A 349 55.34 -7.46 39.54
C ARG A 349 55.06 -7.33 38.03
N ASN A 350 55.16 -8.42 37.27
CA ASN A 350 54.95 -8.49 35.83
C ASN A 350 53.52 -8.90 35.39
N HIS A 351 52.56 -9.01 36.31
CA HIS A 351 51.19 -9.41 36.00
C HIS A 351 50.46 -8.33 35.18
N PRO A 352 49.57 -8.68 34.24
CA PRO A 352 48.83 -7.72 33.42
C PRO A 352 48.08 -6.63 34.21
N MET A 353 47.59 -6.94 35.42
CA MET A 353 46.98 -5.95 36.34
C MET A 353 47.97 -4.88 36.87
N ILE A 354 49.27 -5.12 36.82
CA ILE A 354 50.35 -4.18 37.20
C ILE A 354 51.01 -3.58 35.95
N LYS A 355 50.86 -4.22 34.78
CA LYS A 355 51.10 -3.61 33.48
C LYS A 355 49.95 -2.65 33.13
N VAL A 356 49.72 -1.63 33.95
CA VAL A 356 49.16 -0.41 33.39
C VAL A 356 50.24 0.11 32.45
N SER A 357 50.08 -0.20 31.17
CA SER A 357 50.93 0.32 30.12
C SER A 357 50.94 1.84 30.26
N LEU A 358 52.13 2.39 30.50
CA LEU A 358 52.50 3.78 30.25
C LEU A 358 52.41 4.14 28.76
N HIS A 359 51.54 3.49 27.99
CA HIS A 359 51.32 3.80 26.59
C HIS A 359 49.95 4.46 26.47
N ASP A 360 50.01 5.71 26.03
CA ASP A 360 48.94 6.48 25.39
C ASP A 360 48.15 7.50 26.22
N THR A 361 48.83 8.20 27.14
CA THR A 361 48.52 9.62 27.36
C THR A 361 49.78 10.45 27.19
N GLY A 362 49.86 11.20 26.08
CA GLY A 362 50.90 12.20 25.88
C GLY A 362 50.76 13.30 26.93
N GLY A 363 51.51 13.20 28.02
CA GLY A 363 51.54 14.17 29.10
C GLY A 363 52.71 13.87 30.04
N GLY A 364 53.50 14.88 30.36
CA GLY A 364 54.81 14.75 30.98
C GLY A 364 54.83 14.13 32.38
N GLU A 365 56.00 13.57 32.69
CA GLU A 365 56.65 13.39 33.99
C GLU A 365 55.80 13.16 35.26
N ARG A 366 55.97 11.95 35.82
CA ARG A 366 56.08 11.63 37.26
C ARG A 366 54.81 11.77 38.13
N GLU A 367 53.97 10.76 38.09
CA GLU A 367 53.39 10.20 39.33
C GLU A 367 53.68 8.70 39.39
N ASN A 368 54.44 8.29 40.40
CA ASN A 368 54.65 6.89 40.76
C ASN A 368 53.30 6.30 41.23
N TRP A 369 52.41 5.90 40.32
CA TRP A 369 51.26 5.06 40.65
C TRP A 369 51.76 3.65 40.95
N SER A 370 52.29 3.51 42.17
CA SER A 370 52.64 2.23 42.71
C SER A 370 51.35 1.43 42.94
N ARG A 371 51.38 0.15 42.55
CA ARG A 371 50.38 -0.88 42.88
C ARG A 371 49.78 -0.76 44.29
N ASN A 372 50.54 -0.20 45.23
CA ASN A 372 50.16 0.03 46.62
C ASN A 372 48.81 0.69 46.81
N ASN A 373 48.34 1.55 45.88
CA ASN A 373 47.07 2.27 46.01
C ASN A 373 45.89 1.58 45.29
N HIS A 374 46.11 0.43 44.68
CA HIS A 374 45.03 -0.40 44.12
C HIS A 374 44.44 -1.31 45.20
N PRO A 375 43.18 -1.75 45.07
CA PRO A 375 42.59 -2.71 46.00
C PRO A 375 43.40 -4.01 45.99
N VAL A 376 43.61 -4.58 47.17
CA VAL A 376 44.21 -5.91 47.29
C VAL A 376 43.23 -6.96 46.76
N THR A 377 43.74 -7.80 45.86
CA THR A 377 42.99 -8.92 45.26
C THR A 377 43.75 -10.23 45.41
N ASN A 378 43.15 -11.34 44.94
CA ASN A 378 43.68 -12.70 45.12
C ASN A 378 43.85 -13.09 46.59
N ILE A 379 43.00 -12.54 47.45
CA ILE A 379 42.90 -12.87 48.87
C ILE A 379 41.58 -13.61 49.12
N SER A 380 41.63 -14.63 49.97
CA SER A 380 40.44 -15.37 50.35
C SER A 380 39.66 -14.67 51.46
N TRP A 381 38.41 -15.08 51.69
CA TRP A 381 37.64 -14.60 52.83
C TRP A 381 38.39 -14.83 54.15
N ARG A 382 39.05 -15.99 54.32
CA ARG A 382 39.89 -16.29 55.50
C ARG A 382 41.06 -15.32 55.66
N ASP A 383 41.67 -14.93 54.53
CA ASP A 383 42.78 -13.98 54.53
C ASP A 383 42.31 -12.57 54.93
N ALA A 384 41.12 -12.16 54.46
CA ALA A 384 40.50 -10.89 54.83
C ALA A 384 40.09 -10.85 56.31
N VAL A 385 39.53 -11.94 56.84
CA VAL A 385 39.22 -12.08 58.28
C VAL A 385 40.48 -12.04 59.13
N ALA A 386 41.56 -12.71 58.70
CA ALA A 386 42.83 -12.66 59.41
C ALA A 386 43.43 -11.23 59.45
N TYR A 387 43.30 -10.47 58.37
CA TYR A 387 43.68 -9.05 58.35
C TYR A 387 42.84 -8.22 59.32
N ALA A 388 41.52 -8.41 59.34
CA ALA A 388 40.63 -7.72 60.27
C ALA A 388 40.94 -8.05 61.74
N ASP A 389 41.22 -9.32 62.04
CA ASP A 389 41.60 -9.78 63.38
C ASP A 389 42.92 -9.16 63.83
N TRP A 390 43.92 -9.15 62.94
CA TRP A 390 45.20 -8.50 63.22
C TRP A 390 45.04 -7.00 63.44
N LEU A 391 44.30 -6.31 62.57
CA LEU A 391 44.05 -4.87 62.73
C LEU A 391 43.31 -4.57 64.04
N SER A 392 42.42 -5.46 64.46
CA SER A 392 41.75 -5.35 65.76
C SER A 392 42.74 -5.41 66.93
N GLN A 393 43.72 -6.31 66.85
CA GLN A 393 44.77 -6.42 67.86
C GLN A 393 45.69 -5.20 67.85
N GLN A 394 46.01 -4.66 66.67
CA GLN A 394 46.90 -3.50 66.54
C GLN A 394 46.29 -2.20 67.05
N THR A 395 44.97 -2.04 66.91
CA THR A 395 44.27 -0.79 67.21
C THR A 395 43.52 -0.82 68.54
N GLY A 396 43.29 -2.01 69.11
CA GLY A 396 42.42 -2.20 70.28
C GLY A 396 40.93 -2.07 69.96
N HIS A 397 40.55 -1.81 68.70
CA HIS A 397 39.17 -1.69 68.26
C HIS A 397 38.70 -2.93 67.52
N LYS A 398 37.39 -3.20 67.50
CA LYS A 398 36.86 -4.38 66.82
C LYS A 398 36.66 -4.11 65.33
N TYR A 399 37.53 -4.69 64.52
CA TYR A 399 37.42 -4.74 63.06
C TYR A 399 36.87 -6.08 62.57
N ARG A 400 36.11 -6.03 61.48
CA ARG A 400 35.55 -7.21 60.79
C ARG A 400 35.19 -6.86 59.35
N LEU A 401 34.84 -7.87 58.55
CA LEU A 401 34.15 -7.64 57.28
C LEU A 401 32.72 -7.08 57.55
N PRO A 402 32.16 -6.28 56.64
CA PRO A 402 30.77 -5.84 56.73
C PRO A 402 29.82 -7.05 56.68
N THR A 403 28.69 -6.96 57.35
CA THR A 403 27.55 -7.82 57.01
C THR A 403 27.04 -7.44 55.63
N GLU A 404 26.32 -8.35 54.98
CA GLU A 404 25.74 -8.05 53.68
C GLU A 404 24.77 -6.84 53.75
N ALA A 405 24.01 -6.74 54.83
CA ALA A 405 23.08 -5.65 55.07
C ALA A 405 23.79 -4.29 55.28
N GLU A 406 24.85 -4.26 56.09
CA GLU A 406 25.67 -3.06 56.27
C GLU A 406 26.29 -2.60 54.96
N TRP A 407 26.77 -3.55 54.14
CA TRP A 407 27.34 -3.26 52.84
C TRP A 407 26.32 -2.59 51.91
N GLU A 408 25.11 -3.16 51.77
CA GLU A 408 24.10 -2.57 50.87
C GLU A 408 23.60 -1.22 51.40
N TYR A 409 23.41 -1.08 52.71
CA TYR A 409 23.03 0.19 53.32
C TYR A 409 24.06 1.28 53.04
N ALA A 410 25.34 0.94 53.25
CA ALA A 410 26.47 1.82 52.97
C ALA A 410 26.54 2.16 51.47
N ALA A 411 26.36 1.19 50.58
CA ALA A 411 26.41 1.40 49.13
C ALA A 411 25.29 2.33 48.65
N ARG A 412 24.07 2.16 49.18
CA ARG A 412 22.90 2.98 48.82
C ARG A 412 23.04 4.43 49.26
N ALA A 413 23.60 4.68 50.44
CA ALA A 413 23.73 6.01 51.01
C ALA A 413 22.44 6.86 50.91
N GLY A 414 21.30 6.23 51.21
CA GLY A 414 19.97 6.87 51.16
C GLY A 414 19.25 6.82 49.80
N THR A 415 19.87 6.30 48.75
CA THR A 415 19.22 6.16 47.44
C THR A 415 18.38 4.88 47.32
N GLU A 416 17.25 4.99 46.60
CA GLU A 416 16.37 3.85 46.27
C GLU A 416 16.60 3.32 44.84
N THR A 417 17.49 3.96 44.09
CA THR A 417 17.84 3.62 42.70
C THR A 417 18.70 2.35 42.60
N SER A 418 18.84 1.83 41.38
CA SER A 418 19.64 0.60 41.12
C SER A 418 21.14 0.78 41.32
N ARG A 419 21.67 2.01 41.16
CA ARG A 419 23.00 2.42 41.58
C ARG A 419 22.90 3.66 42.46
N TYR A 420 23.96 3.96 43.22
CA TYR A 420 23.98 5.14 44.08
C TYR A 420 24.03 6.47 43.31
N TRP A 421 24.34 6.44 42.01
CA TRP A 421 24.29 7.59 41.11
C TRP A 421 22.99 7.67 40.27
N GLY A 422 22.04 6.76 40.49
CA GLY A 422 20.78 6.70 39.76
C GLY A 422 20.56 5.40 38.99
N ASN A 423 19.59 5.42 38.07
CA ASN A 423 19.17 4.24 37.33
C ASN A 423 19.88 4.02 35.99
N ASP A 424 20.56 5.04 35.49
CA ASP A 424 21.24 5.02 34.21
C ASP A 424 22.58 4.26 34.29
N PRO A 425 22.71 3.09 33.63
CA PRO A 425 23.96 2.34 33.62
C PRO A 425 25.10 3.01 32.85
N ASP A 426 24.80 3.92 31.91
CA ASP A 426 25.82 4.52 31.03
C ASP A 426 26.59 5.65 31.71
N LYS A 427 26.14 6.09 32.89
CA LYS A 427 26.86 7.02 33.76
C LYS A 427 27.96 6.38 34.60
N ALA A 428 28.12 5.05 34.53
CA ALA A 428 28.99 4.30 35.43
C ALA A 428 30.44 4.84 35.50
N CYS A 429 31.06 5.15 34.36
CA CYS A 429 32.49 5.53 34.32
C CYS A 429 32.83 6.85 35.04
N THR A 430 31.84 7.63 35.49
CA THR A 430 32.06 8.79 36.39
C THR A 430 32.15 8.37 37.86
N TYR A 431 31.55 7.24 38.22
CA TYR A 431 31.31 6.78 39.60
C TYR A 431 31.98 5.43 39.92
N ALA A 432 32.41 4.68 38.91
CA ALA A 432 32.89 3.31 39.06
C ALA A 432 33.83 2.91 37.93
N ASN A 433 34.78 2.03 38.28
CA ASN A 433 35.59 1.27 37.34
C ASN A 433 34.83 -0.02 36.93
N VAL A 434 34.52 -0.19 35.65
CA VAL A 434 33.59 -1.21 35.14
C VAL A 434 34.03 -1.77 33.79
N LYS A 435 33.38 -2.84 33.31
CA LYS A 435 33.72 -3.37 31.97
C LYS A 435 33.24 -2.38 30.91
N ASP A 436 34.15 -1.71 30.23
CA ASP A 436 33.81 -0.60 29.33
C ASP A 436 34.63 -0.60 28.02
N LYS A 437 34.66 0.54 27.32
CA LYS A 437 35.38 0.69 26.04
C LYS A 437 36.90 0.85 26.17
N THR A 438 37.45 0.99 27.38
CA THR A 438 38.90 0.99 27.64
C THR A 438 39.55 -0.32 27.18
N LEU A 439 38.80 -1.42 27.17
CA LEU A 439 39.24 -2.76 26.73
C LEU A 439 39.40 -2.92 25.20
N GLN A 440 39.79 -1.86 24.47
CA GLN A 440 39.89 -1.83 23.00
C GLN A 440 40.53 -3.11 22.42
N GLY A 441 39.87 -3.71 21.42
CA GLY A 441 40.34 -4.92 20.74
C GLY A 441 39.96 -6.26 21.41
N LYS A 442 39.20 -6.24 22.52
CA LYS A 442 38.60 -7.43 23.14
C LYS A 442 37.10 -7.50 22.87
N ASP A 443 36.46 -8.62 23.22
CA ASP A 443 35.00 -8.79 23.08
C ASP A 443 34.23 -7.68 23.82
N LEU A 444 33.61 -6.80 23.03
CA LEU A 444 32.80 -5.66 23.47
C LEU A 444 31.37 -6.05 23.82
N SER A 445 31.03 -7.34 23.88
CA SER A 445 29.74 -7.79 24.38
C SER A 445 29.56 -7.47 25.86
N GLY A 446 28.40 -6.91 26.22
CA GLY A 446 28.03 -6.63 27.61
C GLY A 446 28.93 -5.61 28.31
N ILE A 447 29.40 -4.58 27.61
CA ILE A 447 30.15 -3.46 28.22
C ILE A 447 29.24 -2.28 28.58
N HIS A 448 29.71 -1.42 29.47
CA HIS A 448 29.18 -0.08 29.68
C HIS A 448 29.52 0.82 28.49
N ASN A 449 28.58 1.67 28.08
CA ASN A 449 28.77 2.60 26.97
C ASN A 449 29.53 3.88 27.40
N CYS A 450 30.65 3.72 28.08
CA CYS A 450 31.49 4.81 28.57
C CYS A 450 32.98 4.41 28.57
N ILE A 451 33.86 5.32 29.03
CA ILE A 451 35.32 5.10 29.18
C ILE A 451 35.72 5.64 30.56
N ASP A 452 36.25 4.78 31.43
CA ASP A 452 36.78 5.06 32.76
C ASP A 452 38.32 5.15 32.78
N GLY A 453 38.99 4.64 31.75
CA GLY A 453 40.44 4.67 31.59
C GLY A 453 41.19 3.52 32.26
N TYR A 454 40.51 2.52 32.84
CA TYR A 454 41.11 1.39 33.53
C TYR A 454 40.66 0.05 32.96
N ALA A 455 41.57 -0.66 32.30
CA ALA A 455 41.31 -2.02 31.77
C ALA A 455 41.19 -3.11 32.87
N TYR A 456 41.65 -2.80 34.09
CA TYR A 456 41.70 -3.68 35.26
C TYR A 456 41.32 -2.86 36.49
N THR A 457 41.81 -3.19 37.70
CA THR A 457 41.58 -2.34 38.87
C THR A 457 42.11 -0.92 38.66
N ALA A 458 41.43 0.04 39.27
CA ALA A 458 41.84 1.42 39.39
C ALA A 458 42.41 1.65 40.80
N PRO A 459 43.26 2.67 41.00
CA PRO A 459 43.56 3.17 42.33
C PRO A 459 42.26 3.46 43.09
N VAL A 460 42.19 3.09 44.36
CA VAL A 460 41.00 3.36 45.17
C VAL A 460 40.76 4.86 45.26
N GLY A 461 39.49 5.26 45.33
CA GLY A 461 39.12 6.66 45.49
C GLY A 461 39.17 7.50 44.21
N ARG A 462 39.29 6.87 43.03
CA ARG A 462 39.43 7.59 41.77
C ARG A 462 38.12 8.21 41.25
N PHE A 463 36.98 7.62 41.60
CA PHE A 463 35.67 8.00 41.08
C PHE A 463 34.86 8.82 42.10
N ILE A 464 33.72 9.39 41.69
CA ILE A 464 32.88 10.17 42.61
C ILE A 464 32.30 9.26 43.71
N PRO A 465 32.45 9.60 45.00
CA PRO A 465 31.91 8.80 46.09
C PRO A 465 30.38 8.91 46.18
N ASN A 466 29.76 7.98 46.92
CA ASN A 466 28.35 8.11 47.26
C ASN A 466 28.10 9.19 48.35
N ALA A 467 26.83 9.41 48.72
CA ALA A 467 26.47 10.46 49.68
C ALA A 467 27.01 10.26 51.11
N PHE A 468 27.49 9.06 51.45
CA PHE A 468 28.20 8.78 52.70
C PHE A 468 29.72 8.95 52.58
N GLY A 469 30.24 9.42 51.43
CA GLY A 469 31.67 9.62 51.22
C GLY A 469 32.45 8.33 50.90
N LEU A 470 31.74 7.24 50.59
CA LEU A 470 32.34 5.94 50.26
C LEU A 470 32.63 5.84 48.78
N PHE A 471 33.84 5.36 48.48
CA PHE A 471 34.32 5.18 47.12
C PHE A 471 34.25 3.71 46.73
N ASP A 472 34.17 3.48 45.41
CA ASP A 472 34.29 2.15 44.80
C ASP A 472 33.26 1.13 45.34
N MET A 473 32.14 1.60 45.88
CA MET A 473 31.05 0.72 46.37
C MET A 473 30.42 -0.12 45.24
N LEU A 474 30.61 0.30 43.98
CA LEU A 474 30.23 -0.46 42.80
C LEU A 474 31.39 -0.43 41.80
N GLY A 475 31.69 -1.58 41.18
CA GLY A 475 32.85 -1.68 40.29
C GLY A 475 34.15 -1.91 41.05
N ASN A 476 35.27 -1.64 40.41
CA ASN A 476 36.63 -1.95 40.87
C ASN A 476 36.80 -3.42 41.26
N VAL A 477 36.54 -3.85 42.50
CA VAL A 477 36.54 -5.27 42.87
C VAL A 477 35.28 -5.69 43.64
N TRP A 478 34.93 -6.96 43.51
CA TRP A 478 33.95 -7.58 44.38
C TRP A 478 34.48 -7.56 45.82
N GLU A 479 33.59 -7.37 46.78
CA GLU A 479 33.99 -7.25 48.17
C GLU A 479 33.41 -8.36 49.03
N TRP A 480 34.29 -9.04 49.76
CA TRP A 480 33.91 -10.01 50.78
C TRP A 480 33.08 -9.38 51.91
N THR A 481 32.00 -10.05 52.28
CA THR A 481 31.21 -9.75 53.48
C THR A 481 31.37 -10.89 54.50
N CYS A 482 31.05 -10.63 55.77
CA CYS A 482 31.08 -11.67 56.81
C CYS A 482 29.87 -12.62 56.76
N SER A 483 28.84 -12.32 55.95
CA SER A 483 27.59 -13.07 55.90
C SER A 483 27.69 -14.34 55.05
N GLU A 484 26.96 -15.37 55.46
CA GLU A 484 26.74 -16.57 54.66
C GLU A 484 25.77 -16.26 53.52
N TYR A 485 25.93 -16.96 52.40
CA TYR A 485 24.88 -16.97 51.39
C TYR A 485 23.59 -17.59 51.93
N SER A 486 22.51 -16.83 51.92
CA SER A 486 21.15 -17.31 52.11
C SER A 486 20.15 -16.53 51.28
N GLU A 487 18.96 -17.10 51.10
CA GLU A 487 17.80 -16.33 50.66
C GLU A 487 17.48 -15.25 51.69
N TYR A 488 16.91 -14.14 51.21
CA TYR A 488 16.38 -13.12 52.10
C TYR A 488 14.98 -13.52 52.61
N PRO A 489 14.55 -13.02 53.78
CA PRO A 489 15.34 -12.33 54.80
C PRO A 489 15.94 -13.31 55.83
N GLY A 490 16.96 -12.90 56.58
CA GLY A 490 17.50 -13.67 57.70
C GLY A 490 18.97 -13.42 58.00
N LYS A 491 19.88 -14.06 57.25
CA LYS A 491 21.31 -14.14 57.59
C LYS A 491 22.13 -12.93 57.15
N GLU A 492 21.57 -12.03 56.34
CA GLU A 492 22.25 -10.85 55.80
C GLU A 492 22.73 -9.85 56.85
N LYS A 493 22.16 -9.90 58.07
CA LYS A 493 22.49 -9.03 59.20
C LYS A 493 23.53 -9.63 60.15
N GLN A 494 24.01 -10.84 59.88
CA GLN A 494 24.85 -11.58 60.82
C GLN A 494 26.15 -12.02 60.15
N CYS A 495 27.22 -12.00 60.92
CA CYS A 495 28.49 -12.60 60.55
C CYS A 495 28.49 -14.08 60.92
N VAL A 496 29.09 -14.91 60.06
CA VAL A 496 29.25 -16.34 60.33
C VAL A 496 30.40 -16.58 61.31
N ALA A 497 30.28 -17.62 62.14
CA ALA A 497 31.41 -18.13 62.92
C ALA A 497 32.59 -18.52 61.99
N LYS A 498 33.81 -18.31 62.48
CA LYS A 498 35.07 -18.35 61.70
C LYS A 498 35.39 -19.70 61.02
N GLU A 499 34.62 -20.75 61.28
CA GLU A 499 34.91 -22.13 60.86
C GLU A 499 33.86 -22.78 59.94
N SER A 500 32.81 -22.06 59.53
CA SER A 500 31.81 -22.61 58.60
C SER A 500 32.38 -22.77 57.18
N THR A 501 32.17 -23.95 56.58
CA THR A 501 32.57 -24.29 55.20
C THR A 501 31.62 -23.75 54.13
N ASN A 502 30.73 -22.84 54.49
CA ASN A 502 29.65 -22.40 53.60
C ASN A 502 30.09 -21.25 52.67
N LEU A 503 29.34 -21.10 51.58
CA LEU A 503 29.54 -20.01 50.62
C LEU A 503 29.41 -18.65 51.30
N ARG A 504 30.36 -17.75 51.02
CA ARG A 504 30.42 -16.40 51.58
C ARG A 504 29.93 -15.38 50.56
N MET A 505 29.22 -14.38 51.05
CA MET A 505 28.63 -13.34 50.23
C MET A 505 29.68 -12.34 49.76
N ILE A 506 29.61 -11.98 48.48
CA ILE A 506 30.33 -10.85 47.89
C ILE A 506 29.36 -9.86 47.24
N ARG A 507 29.74 -8.57 47.23
CA ARG A 507 28.93 -7.46 46.70
C ARG A 507 29.78 -6.50 45.85
N GLY A 508 29.14 -5.60 45.10
CA GLY A 508 29.82 -4.50 44.39
C GLY A 508 29.97 -4.65 42.88
N GLY A 509 30.16 -5.88 42.38
CA GLY A 509 30.69 -6.02 41.01
C GLY A 509 32.19 -5.75 40.97
N SER A 510 32.80 -5.77 39.80
CA SER A 510 34.22 -5.49 39.58
C SER A 510 34.43 -4.77 38.24
N TRP A 511 35.68 -4.40 37.95
CA TRP A 511 36.14 -3.87 36.66
C TRP A 511 35.79 -4.78 35.46
N GLY A 512 35.54 -6.08 35.70
CA GLY A 512 35.18 -7.05 34.66
C GLY A 512 33.67 -7.24 34.43
N ASN A 513 32.81 -6.53 35.17
CA ASN A 513 31.37 -6.77 35.17
C ASN A 513 30.59 -5.84 34.22
N SER A 514 29.51 -6.38 33.66
CA SER A 514 28.59 -5.68 32.77
C SER A 514 27.60 -4.82 33.55
N PRO A 515 26.87 -3.90 32.87
CA PRO A 515 25.85 -3.08 33.50
C PRO A 515 24.83 -3.82 34.37
N MET A 516 24.51 -5.07 34.01
CA MET A 516 23.55 -5.89 34.74
C MET A 516 24.05 -6.30 36.14
N TYR A 517 25.36 -6.44 36.32
CA TYR A 517 26.01 -6.88 37.57
C TYR A 517 26.55 -5.73 38.42
N ASN A 518 26.66 -4.50 37.88
CA ASN A 518 27.03 -3.29 38.65
C ASN A 518 25.78 -2.55 39.16
N LYS A 519 25.14 -3.13 40.17
CA LYS A 519 23.99 -2.56 40.91
C LYS A 519 24.16 -2.80 42.41
N VAL A 520 23.60 -1.93 43.25
CA VAL A 520 23.69 -2.06 44.73
C VAL A 520 23.08 -3.36 45.26
N THR A 521 22.15 -3.95 44.52
CA THR A 521 21.40 -5.14 44.92
C THR A 521 22.00 -6.44 44.41
N VAL A 522 22.99 -6.41 43.52
CA VAL A 522 23.55 -7.63 42.95
C VAL A 522 24.38 -8.37 44.00
N ARG A 523 24.11 -9.67 44.07
CA ARG A 523 24.65 -10.60 45.06
C ARG A 523 25.38 -11.71 44.34
N SER A 524 26.58 -12.04 44.78
CA SER A 524 27.28 -13.25 44.34
C SER A 524 27.90 -13.96 45.55
N ARG A 525 28.47 -15.14 45.32
CA ARG A 525 29.01 -15.99 46.37
C ARG A 525 30.17 -16.82 45.87
N PHE A 526 31.14 -17.04 46.74
CA PHE A 526 32.25 -17.94 46.49
C PHE A 526 32.55 -18.77 47.76
N GLN A 527 33.32 -19.84 47.58
CA GLN A 527 33.85 -20.60 48.72
C GLN A 527 34.77 -19.69 49.55
N TYR A 528 34.82 -19.91 50.86
CA TYR A 528 35.58 -19.07 51.80
C TYR A 528 37.10 -19.04 51.53
N ASP A 529 37.63 -19.99 50.77
CA ASP A 529 39.03 -20.12 50.36
C ASP A 529 39.30 -19.70 48.91
N TYR A 530 38.26 -19.30 48.17
CA TYR A 530 38.38 -18.80 46.80
C TYR A 530 39.25 -17.54 46.76
N LYS A 531 40.09 -17.45 45.72
CA LYS A 531 40.96 -16.31 45.46
C LYS A 531 40.80 -15.91 44.01
N GLY A 532 40.33 -14.69 43.78
CA GLY A 532 40.15 -14.11 42.45
C GLY A 532 40.80 -12.75 42.34
N ASP A 533 41.23 -12.42 41.13
CA ASP A 533 41.84 -11.14 40.77
C ASP A 533 40.83 -9.98 40.69
N THR A 534 39.54 -10.31 40.72
CA THR A 534 38.39 -9.40 40.76
C THR A 534 37.75 -9.31 42.15
N VAL A 535 38.33 -9.95 43.17
CA VAL A 535 37.77 -9.99 44.53
C VAL A 535 38.76 -9.44 45.56
N GLY A 536 38.34 -8.41 46.26
CA GLY A 536 39.00 -7.82 47.42
C GLY A 536 38.02 -7.71 48.61
N PHE A 537 38.19 -6.68 49.42
CA PHE A 537 37.35 -6.46 50.59
C PHE A 537 37.50 -5.05 51.15
N ARG A 538 36.53 -4.67 51.98
CA ARG A 538 36.58 -3.49 52.84
C ARG A 538 36.24 -3.88 54.28
N LEU A 539 36.52 -3.00 55.24
CA LEU A 539 36.36 -3.32 56.66
C LEU A 539 35.30 -2.48 57.34
N VAL A 540 34.68 -3.06 58.37
CA VAL A 540 33.87 -2.36 59.37
C VAL A 540 34.62 -2.33 60.68
N ARG A 541 34.60 -1.18 61.35
CA ARG A 541 34.97 -1.00 62.75
C ARG A 541 33.72 -0.72 63.56
N VAL A 542 33.52 -1.48 64.63
CA VAL A 542 32.41 -1.25 65.57
C VAL A 542 32.69 0.02 66.37
N VAL A 543 31.70 0.91 66.43
CA VAL A 543 31.82 2.18 67.17
C VAL A 543 30.97 2.07 68.42
N PHE A 544 31.62 1.84 69.56
CA PHE A 544 30.97 1.81 70.86
C PHE A 544 30.90 3.22 71.46
#